data_AF-A0AB36TBG4-F1
#
_entry.id   AF-A0AB36TBG4-F1
#
_cell.length_a   1.000
_cell.length_b   1.000
_cell.length_c   1.000
_cell.angle_alpha   90.00
_cell.angle_beta   90.00
_cell.angle_gamma   90.00
#
_symmetry.space_group_name_H-M   'P 1'
#
loop_
_entity.id
_entity.type
_entity.pdbx_description
1 polymer ?
#
loop_
_entity_poly.entity_id
_entity_poly.type
_entity_poly.pdbx_seq_one_letter_code
_entity_poly.pdbx_strand_id
1 'polypeptide(L)'
;MRWTQTKDILRIILKGKIVAVPEDYYDLSILENTSNEYQNASHVVRDVMGESEQRKGDKYLAYRVCQLIQQGKLSHQGDFGFLGKFEICLP
;
A
#
# COMPACT_ATOMS: atom_id res chain seq x y z
N MET A 1 -16.91 22.91 -20.59
CA MET A 1 -16.66 21.50 -20.23
C MET A 1 -15.54 21.47 -19.20
N ARG A 2 -15.85 21.22 -17.93
CA ARG A 2 -14.90 21.33 -16.81
C ARG A 2 -14.21 19.98 -16.64
N TRP A 3 -12.97 19.87 -17.10
CA TRP A 3 -12.12 18.70 -16.83
C TRP A 3 -11.73 18.74 -15.35
N THR A 4 -12.49 18.11 -14.48
CA THR A 4 -12.03 17.82 -13.12
C THR A 4 -11.01 16.69 -13.22
N GLN A 5 -9.74 17.06 -13.35
CA GLN A 5 -8.62 16.19 -13.04
C GLN A 5 -8.62 15.98 -11.53
N THR A 6 -9.40 15.02 -11.04
CA THR A 6 -9.32 14.58 -9.65
C THR A 6 -7.97 13.87 -9.53
N LYS A 7 -6.99 14.55 -8.93
CA LYS A 7 -5.58 14.15 -8.99
C LYS A 7 -5.29 12.79 -8.34
N ASP A 8 -6.17 12.30 -7.47
CA ASP A 8 -5.86 11.18 -6.59
C ASP A 8 -6.97 10.11 -6.59
N ILE A 9 -7.31 9.57 -7.77
CA ILE A 9 -8.28 8.47 -7.91
C ILE A 9 -7.57 7.16 -8.26
N LEU A 10 -7.61 6.19 -7.36
CA LEU A 10 -7.31 4.78 -7.63
C LEU A 10 -8.56 4.10 -8.21
N ARG A 11 -8.38 3.23 -9.22
CA ARG A 11 -9.45 2.34 -9.71
C ARG A 11 -9.20 0.93 -9.22
N ILE A 12 -10.16 0.40 -8.46
CA ILE A 12 -10.12 -0.98 -7.95
C ILE A 12 -11.25 -1.81 -8.55
N ILE A 13 -11.09 -3.14 -8.55
CA ILE A 13 -12.17 -4.07 -8.84
C ILE A 13 -12.76 -4.52 -7.51
N LEU A 14 -14.00 -4.13 -7.23
CA LEU A 14 -14.75 -4.54 -6.06
C LEU A 14 -15.99 -5.31 -6.50
N LYS A 15 -16.10 -6.59 -6.11
CA LYS A 15 -17.23 -7.47 -6.46
C LYS A 15 -17.54 -7.47 -7.96
N GLY A 16 -16.50 -7.53 -8.79
CA GLY A 16 -16.61 -7.54 -10.26
C GLY A 16 -16.92 -6.19 -10.93
N LYS A 17 -16.95 -5.08 -10.17
CA LYS A 17 -17.17 -3.73 -10.69
C LYS A 17 -15.95 -2.86 -10.50
N ILE A 18 -15.66 -2.01 -11.49
CA ILE A 18 -14.60 -0.99 -11.37
C ILE A 18 -15.17 0.18 -10.56
N VAL A 19 -14.51 0.50 -9.46
CA VAL A 19 -14.88 1.61 -8.57
C VAL A 19 -13.70 2.56 -8.44
N ALA A 20 -14.00 3.86 -8.47
CA ALA A 20 -13.06 4.93 -8.18
C ALA A 20 -13.01 5.15 -6.66
N VAL A 21 -11.83 5.03 -6.07
CA VAL A 21 -11.58 5.24 -4.65
C VAL A 21 -10.44 6.25 -4.46
N PRO A 22 -10.31 6.88 -3.28
CA PRO A 22 -9.15 7.71 -2.96
C PRO A 22 -7.82 6.95 -3.13
N GLU A 23 -6.73 7.66 -3.42
CA GLU A 23 -5.40 7.06 -3.52
C GLU A 23 -4.92 6.46 -2.17
N ASP A 24 -5.33 7.01 -1.05
CA ASP A 24 -5.01 6.47 0.28
C ASP A 24 -5.92 5.31 0.72
N TYR A 25 -6.74 4.76 -0.18
CA TYR A 25 -7.74 3.72 0.14
C TYR A 25 -7.18 2.53 0.95
N TYR A 26 -5.92 2.14 0.69
CA TYR A 26 -5.28 1.02 1.38
C TYR A 26 -4.39 1.43 2.58
N ASP A 27 -4.21 2.73 2.84
CA ASP A 27 -3.29 3.20 3.88
C ASP A 27 -3.70 2.69 5.26
N LEU A 28 -4.99 2.75 5.59
CA LEU A 28 -5.50 2.24 6.87
C LEU A 28 -5.23 0.74 7.01
N SER A 29 -5.52 -0.04 5.97
CA SER A 29 -5.28 -1.49 5.99
C SER A 29 -3.79 -1.83 6.11
N ILE A 30 -2.89 -1.05 5.47
CA ILE A 30 -1.44 -1.22 5.64
C ILE A 30 -1.04 -0.98 7.09
N LEU A 31 -1.53 0.09 7.71
CA LEU A 31 -1.23 0.42 9.10
C LEU A 31 -1.78 -0.63 10.07
N GLU A 32 -3.01 -1.11 9.86
CA GLU A 32 -3.64 -2.15 10.69
C GLU A 32 -2.93 -3.51 10.59
N ASN A 33 -2.31 -3.82 9.44
CA ASN A 33 -1.49 -5.02 9.24
C ASN A 33 -0.01 -4.80 9.60
N THR A 34 0.37 -3.60 10.07
CA THR A 34 1.74 -3.32 10.50
C THR A 34 1.86 -3.40 12.02
N SER A 35 2.80 -4.21 12.50
CA SER A 35 3.08 -4.32 13.94
C SER A 35 4.08 -3.26 14.43
N ASN A 36 4.25 -3.16 15.75
CA ASN A 36 5.30 -2.33 16.37
C ASN A 36 6.71 -2.96 16.26
N GLU A 37 6.81 -4.19 15.75
CA GLU A 37 8.08 -4.87 15.50
C GLU A 37 8.39 -4.87 14.01
N TYR A 38 9.68 -4.90 13.66
CA TYR A 38 10.08 -4.94 12.26
C TYR A 38 9.63 -6.24 11.60
N GLN A 39 8.93 -6.09 10.49
CA GLN A 39 8.44 -7.20 9.68
C GLN A 39 8.62 -6.90 8.20
N ASN A 40 8.84 -7.96 7.42
CA ASN A 40 9.12 -7.84 5.99
C ASN A 40 7.96 -7.13 5.27
N ALA A 41 8.26 -6.05 4.53
CA ALA A 41 7.23 -5.25 3.88
C ALA A 41 6.41 -6.06 2.85
N SER A 42 7.00 -7.09 2.24
CA SER A 42 6.28 -7.99 1.33
C SER A 42 5.22 -8.85 2.02
N HIS A 43 5.35 -9.12 3.32
CA HIS A 43 4.33 -9.85 4.09
C HIS A 43 3.13 -8.94 4.35
N VAL A 44 3.37 -7.72 4.83
CA VAL A 44 2.30 -6.72 5.05
C VAL A 44 1.52 -6.46 3.76
N VAL A 45 2.21 -6.26 2.64
CA VAL A 45 1.56 -6.03 1.35
C VAL A 45 0.73 -7.24 0.90
N ARG A 46 1.22 -8.47 1.14
CA ARG A 46 0.48 -9.69 0.84
C ARG A 46 -0.79 -9.81 1.69
N ASP A 47 -0.69 -9.52 2.98
CA ASP A 47 -1.82 -9.61 3.91
C ASP A 47 -2.91 -8.59 3.56
N VAL A 48 -2.52 -7.37 3.14
CA VAL A 48 -3.46 -6.33 2.67
C VAL A 48 -4.15 -6.71 1.35
N MET A 49 -3.50 -7.45 0.45
CA MET A 49 -4.13 -7.93 -0.79
C MET A 49 -5.09 -9.10 -0.59
N GLY A 50 -4.94 -9.85 0.51
CA GLY A 50 -5.57 -11.17 0.68
C GLY A 50 -5.08 -12.19 -0.35
N GLU A 51 -5.62 -13.42 -0.32
CA GLU A 51 -5.30 -14.51 -1.27
C GLU A 51 -5.78 -14.26 -2.72
N SER A 52 -5.97 -13.00 -3.11
CA SER A 52 -6.55 -12.59 -4.38
C SER A 52 -5.46 -12.48 -5.46
N GLU A 53 -5.68 -13.13 -6.60
CA GLU A 53 -4.80 -13.24 -7.79
C GLU A 53 -4.41 -11.91 -8.48
N GLN A 54 -3.81 -10.95 -7.79
CA GLN A 54 -3.37 -9.67 -8.38
C GLN A 54 -1.88 -9.44 -8.20
N ARG A 55 -1.06 -10.14 -9.02
CA ARG A 55 0.38 -9.84 -9.21
C ARG A 55 0.69 -8.40 -9.66
N LYS A 56 -0.33 -7.60 -10.00
CA LYS A 56 -0.20 -6.17 -10.34
C LYS A 56 -0.49 -5.22 -9.18
N GLY A 57 -1.13 -5.68 -8.09
CA GLY A 57 -1.41 -4.89 -6.89
C GLY A 57 -0.17 -4.60 -6.04
N ASP A 58 0.87 -5.44 -6.21
CA ASP A 58 2.16 -5.31 -5.53
C ASP A 58 2.81 -3.93 -5.71
N LYS A 59 2.83 -3.39 -6.94
CA LYS A 59 3.52 -2.12 -7.21
C LYS A 59 2.81 -0.92 -6.60
N TYR A 60 1.47 -0.94 -6.60
CA TYR A 60 0.69 0.13 -6.02
C TYR A 60 0.83 0.15 -4.50
N LEU A 61 0.68 -1.01 -3.85
CA LEU A 61 0.84 -1.11 -2.41
C LEU A 61 2.28 -0.85 -1.96
N ALA A 62 3.28 -1.28 -2.74
CA ALA A 62 4.67 -0.88 -2.51
C ALA A 62 4.83 0.64 -2.53
N TYR A 63 4.22 1.31 -3.51
CA TYR A 63 4.22 2.77 -3.58
C TYR A 63 3.56 3.39 -2.35
N ARG A 64 2.41 2.89 -1.90
CA ARG A 64 1.75 3.38 -0.68
C ARG A 64 2.58 3.17 0.58
N VAL A 65 3.24 2.02 0.75
CA VAL A 65 4.19 1.78 1.85
C VAL A 65 5.29 2.84 1.85
N CYS A 66 5.90 3.13 0.70
CA CYS A 66 6.91 4.19 0.59
C CYS A 66 6.35 5.58 0.94
N GLN A 67 5.11 5.90 0.54
CA GLN A 67 4.46 7.16 0.91
C GLN A 67 4.24 7.27 2.43
N LEU A 68 3.80 6.19 3.08
CA LEU A 68 3.59 6.16 4.53
C LEU A 68 4.91 6.33 5.30
N ILE A 69 6.00 5.77 4.79
CA ILE A 69 7.36 5.97 5.33
C ILE A 69 7.78 7.44 5.19
N GLN A 70 7.60 8.04 4.01
CA GLN A 70 7.91 9.46 3.78
C GLN A 70 7.07 10.40 4.67
N GLN A 71 5.85 9.98 5.03
CA GLN A 71 4.96 10.72 5.94
C GLN A 71 5.30 10.50 7.43
N GLY A 72 6.27 9.63 7.76
CA GLY A 72 6.61 9.30 9.15
C GLY A 72 5.57 8.43 9.86
N LYS A 73 4.65 7.79 9.11
CA LYS A 73 3.64 6.87 9.65
C LYS A 73 4.16 5.44 9.77
N LEU A 74 5.31 5.15 9.16
CA LEU A 74 6.03 3.88 9.23
C LEU A 74 7.52 4.15 9.38
N SER A 75 8.18 3.36 10.21
CA SER A 75 9.64 3.27 10.27
C SER A 75 10.12 2.14 9.37
N HIS A 76 11.38 2.21 8.92
CA HIS A 76 11.94 1.21 8.02
C HIS A 76 13.41 0.89 8.31
N GLN A 77 13.82 -0.32 7.95
CA GLN A 77 15.23 -0.74 7.94
C GLN A 77 15.52 -1.69 6.77
N GLY A 78 16.79 -1.75 6.33
CA GLY A 78 17.22 -2.61 5.22
C GLY A 78 17.33 -1.89 3.87
N ASP A 79 17.42 -2.66 2.79
CA ASP A 79 17.62 -2.16 1.42
C ASP A 79 16.28 -1.82 0.77
N PHE A 80 16.08 -0.52 0.52
CA PHE A 80 14.86 0.06 -0.01
C PHE A 80 14.58 -0.24 -1.49
N GLY A 81 15.36 -1.12 -2.14
CA GLY A 81 15.21 -1.43 -3.56
C GLY A 81 14.00 -2.30 -3.94
N PHE A 82 13.50 -3.15 -3.04
CA PHE A 82 12.36 -4.04 -3.31
C PHE A 82 11.64 -4.44 -2.02
N LEU A 83 10.31 -4.65 -2.05
CA LEU A 83 9.49 -5.00 -0.88
C LEU A 83 10.03 -6.16 -0.03
N GLY A 84 10.70 -7.13 -0.64
CA GLY A 84 11.29 -8.28 0.06
C GLY A 84 12.61 -8.00 0.78
N LYS A 85 13.20 -6.80 0.63
CA LYS A 85 14.55 -6.46 1.10
C LYS A 85 14.58 -5.46 2.26
N PHE A 86 13.44 -4.91 2.63
CA PHE A 86 13.31 -4.01 3.77
C PHE A 86 12.15 -4.44 4.67
N GLU A 87 12.27 -4.03 5.91
CA GLU A 87 11.27 -4.25 6.94
C GLU A 87 10.64 -2.94 7.35
N ILE A 88 9.40 -3.01 7.81
CA ILE A 88 8.62 -1.88 8.29
C ILE A 88 8.05 -2.18 9.66
N CYS A 89 7.84 -1.14 10.45
CA CYS A 89 7.08 -1.17 11.69
C CYS A 89 6.34 0.15 11.89
N LEU A 90 5.41 0.19 12.84
CA LEU A 90 4.84 1.44 13.34
C LEU A 90 5.94 2.27 14.04
N PRO A 91 5.87 3.62 13.98
CA PRO A 91 6.88 4.52 14.51
C PRO A 91 7.00 4.53 16.03
#